data_AF-A0A7G8GUQ3-F1
#
_entry.id   AF-A0A7G8GUQ3-F1
#
_cell.length_a   1.000
_cell.length_b   1.000
_cell.length_c   1.000
_cell.angle_alpha   90.00
_cell.angle_beta   90.00
_cell.angle_gamma   90.00
#
_symmetry.space_group_name_H-M   'P 1'
#
loop_
_entity.id
_entity.type
_entity.pdbx_description
1 polymer ?
#
loop_
_entity_poly.entity_id
_entity_poly.type
_entity_poly.pdbx_seq_one_letter_code
_entity_poly.pdbx_strand_id
1 'polypeptide(L)' 'MMEEWDFVDDRDLQNWKGGVVCMTCQHCTYGVDQHCHTMVGCNLRQKQLQQGQHLKKRCKLWAPTWQKEVGWAPEAG' A
#
# COMPACT_ATOMS: atom_id res chain seq x y z
N MET A 1 1.19 -1.42 -17.09
CA MET A 1 2.13 -2.10 -16.16
C MET A 1 2.40 -1.17 -14.99
N MET A 2 2.72 -1.66 -13.78
CA MET A 2 2.96 -0.77 -12.64
C MET A 2 4.21 0.12 -12.84
N GLU A 3 5.15 -0.31 -13.69
CA GLU A 3 6.33 0.46 -14.11
C GLU A 3 6.00 1.82 -14.74
N GLU A 4 4.82 1.96 -15.36
CA GLU A 4 4.38 3.20 -16.02
C GLU A 4 3.74 4.19 -15.05
N TRP A 5 3.50 3.78 -13.80
CA TRP A 5 2.84 4.61 -12.81
C TRP A 5 3.81 5.64 -12.22
N ASP A 6 3.35 6.87 -12.10
CA ASP A 6 4.08 7.92 -11.38
C ASP A 6 4.03 7.68 -9.85
N PHE A 7 4.93 8.32 -9.09
CA PHE A 7 4.96 8.20 -7.65
C PHE A 7 3.85 9.02 -6.96
N VAL A 8 3.39 8.53 -5.81
CA VAL A 8 2.51 9.29 -4.92
C VAL A 8 3.28 10.50 -4.37
N ASP A 9 2.70 11.69 -4.51
CA ASP A 9 3.26 12.92 -3.95
C ASP A 9 3.28 12.86 -2.41
N ASP A 10 4.35 13.37 -1.80
CA ASP A 10 4.51 13.33 -0.35
C ASP A 10 3.37 14.06 0.39
N ARG A 11 2.78 15.09 -0.20
CA ARG A 11 1.63 15.84 0.36
C ARG A 11 0.37 14.99 0.45
N ASP A 12 0.30 13.88 -0.26
CA ASP A 12 -0.79 12.90 -0.19
C ASP A 12 -0.53 11.75 0.80
N LEU A 13 0.65 11.74 1.40
CA LEU A 13 1.05 10.80 2.44
C LEU A 13 1.07 11.49 3.81
N GLN A 14 0.61 10.79 4.83
CA GLN A 14 0.66 11.22 6.22
C GLN A 14 1.54 10.26 7.00
N ASN A 15 2.47 10.80 7.80
CA ASN A 15 3.25 10.00 8.74
C ASN A 15 2.33 9.32 9.75
N TRP A 16 2.61 8.06 10.07
CA TRP A 16 1.85 7.33 11.08
C TRP A 16 2.78 6.46 11.94
N LYS A 17 2.40 6.25 13.20
CA LYS A 17 3.08 5.30 14.11
C LYS A 17 2.12 4.16 14.43
N GLY A 18 2.52 2.92 14.13
CA GLY A 18 1.70 1.71 14.33
C GLY A 18 1.15 1.13 13.01
N GLY A 19 0.19 0.22 13.10
CA GLY A 19 -0.26 -0.62 11.97
C GLY A 19 -1.20 0.03 10.96
N VAL A 20 -1.39 1.35 10.96
CA VAL A 20 -2.25 2.08 10.00
C VAL A 20 -1.34 2.77 8.97
N VAL A 21 -0.79 1.99 8.05
CA VAL A 21 0.15 2.43 7.02
C VAL A 21 -0.32 1.92 5.66
N CYS A 22 0.23 2.42 4.55
CA CYS A 22 -0.22 2.01 3.22
C CYS A 22 -0.13 0.49 3.02
N MET A 23 0.87 -0.20 3.60
CA MET A 23 0.98 -1.65 3.49
C MET A 23 -0.22 -2.42 4.06
N THR A 24 -0.97 -1.81 4.99
CA THR A 24 -2.18 -2.39 5.60
C THR A 24 -3.47 -1.81 5.02
N CYS A 25 -3.37 -1.10 3.89
CA CYS A 25 -4.51 -0.54 3.16
C CYS A 25 -5.07 -1.57 2.18
N GLN A 26 -6.40 -1.67 2.04
CA GLN A 26 -7.03 -2.52 1.02
C GLN A 26 -6.65 -2.15 -0.42
N HIS A 27 -6.22 -0.90 -0.66
CA HIS A 27 -5.81 -0.42 -1.97
C HIS A 27 -4.32 -0.62 -2.25
N CYS A 28 -3.56 -1.16 -1.29
CA CYS A 28 -2.17 -1.49 -1.51
C CYS A 28 -2.05 -2.65 -2.48
N THR A 29 -1.17 -2.52 -3.46
CA THR A 29 -0.92 -3.54 -4.47
C THR A 29 0.58 -3.69 -4.67
N TYR A 30 0.99 -4.88 -5.11
CA TYR A 30 2.36 -5.24 -5.39
C TYR A 30 2.49 -5.71 -6.83
N GLY A 31 3.64 -5.43 -7.43
CA GLY A 31 4.03 -5.91 -8.74
C GLY A 31 5.51 -6.29 -8.73
N VAL A 32 5.99 -6.79 -9.86
CA VAL A 32 7.41 -7.05 -10.11
C VAL A 32 7.80 -6.34 -11.40
N ASP A 33 8.93 -5.65 -11.39
CA ASP A 33 9.46 -5.00 -12.58
C ASP A 33 10.25 -6.01 -13.43
N GLN A 34 10.63 -5.62 -14.65
CA GLN A 34 11.49 -6.40 -15.54
C GLN A 34 12.83 -6.87 -14.92
N HIS A 35 13.33 -6.21 -13.87
CA HIS A 35 14.53 -6.62 -13.11
C HIS A 35 14.21 -7.46 -11.87
N CYS A 36 12.98 -7.97 -11.74
CA CYS A 36 12.52 -8.76 -10.60
C CYS A 36 12.50 -8.00 -9.27
N HIS A 37 12.45 -6.65 -9.28
CA HIS A 37 12.24 -5.90 -8.04
C HIS A 37 10.77 -5.81 -7.70
N THR A 38 10.45 -6.01 -6.42
CA THR A 38 9.10 -5.78 -5.92
C THR A 38 8.77 -4.29 -5.95
N MET A 39 7.74 -3.94 -6.71
CA MET A 39 7.13 -2.62 -6.69
C MET A 39 5.92 -2.64 -5.76
N VAL A 40 5.68 -1.52 -5.09
CA VAL A 40 4.51 -1.33 -4.22
C VAL A 40 3.80 -0.08 -4.67
N GLY A 41 2.48 -0.14 -4.82
CA GLY A 41 1.67 0.98 -5.28
C GLY A 41 0.30 1.05 -4.62
N CYS A 42 -0.42 2.10 -4.95
CA CYS A 42 -1.82 2.28 -4.59
C CYS A 42 -2.68 2.10 -5.84
N ASN A 43 -3.47 1.01 -5.88
CA ASN A 43 -4.30 0.68 -7.04
C ASN A 43 -5.39 1.72 -7.30
N LEU A 44 -5.95 2.29 -6.22
CA LEU A 44 -6.97 3.34 -6.31
C LEU A 44 -6.45 4.61 -7.02
N ARG A 45 -5.18 4.95 -6.82
CA ARG A 45 -4.55 6.13 -7.44
C ARG A 45 -3.79 5.79 -8.72
N GLN A 46 -3.54 4.51 -8.99
CA GLN A 46 -2.63 4.04 -10.03
C GLN A 46 -1.27 4.74 -9.95
N LYS A 47 -0.69 4.74 -8.73
CA LYS A 47 0.59 5.38 -8.42
C LYS A 47 1.48 4.51 -7.56
N GLN A 48 2.79 4.60 -7.78
CA GLN A 48 3.79 3.88 -6.99
C GLN A 48 4.05 4.57 -5.65
N LEU A 49 4.38 3.78 -4.64
CA LEU A 49 4.88 4.27 -3.36
C LEU A 49 6.41 4.15 -3.37
N GLN A 50 7.11 5.24 -3.03
CA GLN A 50 8.55 5.15 -2.85
C GLN A 50 8.90 4.09 -1.80
N GLN A 51 10.07 3.47 -1.97
CA GLN A 51 10.54 2.40 -1.10
C GLN A 51 10.49 2.84 0.37
N GLY A 52 9.91 1.99 1.23
CA GLY A 52 9.77 2.24 2.66
C GLY A 52 8.64 3.20 3.07
N GLN A 53 8.09 4.04 2.18
CA GLN A 53 6.95 4.91 2.52
C GLN A 53 5.71 4.09 2.92
N HIS A 54 5.52 2.94 2.26
CA HIS A 54 4.40 2.05 2.57
C HIS A 54 4.42 1.47 3.98
N LEU A 55 5.58 1.48 4.66
CA LEU A 55 5.78 1.00 6.03
C LEU A 55 5.66 2.10 7.09
N LYS A 56 5.79 3.38 6.68
CA LYS A 56 5.91 4.52 7.60
C LYS A 56 4.77 5.52 7.46
N LYS A 57 4.10 5.54 6.31
CA LYS A 57 3.08 6.50 5.96
C LYS A 57 1.80 5.82 5.51
N ARG A 58 0.68 6.50 5.68
CA ARG A 58 -0.63 6.16 5.09
C ARG A 58 -1.02 7.21 4.07
N CYS A 59 -1.78 6.83 3.05
CA CYS A 59 -2.37 7.80 2.14
C CYS A 59 -3.66 8.39 2.75
N LYS A 60 -4.09 9.56 2.26
CA LYS A 60 -5.35 10.19 2.69
C LYS A 60 -6.59 9.32 2.46
N LEU A 61 -6.52 8.39 1.50
CA LEU A 61 -7.59 7.45 1.14
C LEU A 61 -7.33 6.06 1.74
N TRP A 62 -6.62 6.00 2.86
CA TRP A 62 -6.36 4.74 3.55
C TRP A 62 -7.69 4.12 3.99
N ALA A 63 -7.83 2.83 3.73
CA ALA A 63 -8.99 2.06 4.18
C ALA A 63 -8.51 0.67 4.66
N PRO A 64 -9.10 0.16 5.75
CA PRO A 64 -8.71 -1.13 6.31
C PRO A 64 -8.91 -2.26 5.30
N THR A 65 -8.05 -3.27 5.33
CA THR A 65 -8.33 -4.52 4.61
C THR A 65 -9.59 -5.16 5.17
N TRP A 66 -10.46 -5.67 4.31
CA TRP A 66 -11.73 -6.30 4.70
C TRP A 66 -11.56 -7.38 5.78
N GLN A 67 -10.44 -8.11 5.80
CA GLN A 67 -10.11 -9.09 6.86
C GLN A 67 -10.07 -8.51 8.29
N LYS A 68 -9.92 -7.19 8.44
CA LYS A 68 -9.95 -6.51 9.73
C LYS A 68 -11.37 -6.10 10.14
N GLU A 69 -12.30 -6.06 9.19
CA GLU A 69 -13.71 -5.68 9.39
C GLU A 69 -14.63 -6.91 9.50
N VAL A 70 -14.32 -8.00 8.79
CA VAL A 70 -14.94 -9.32 9.02
C VAL A 70 -13.94 -10.15 9.83
N GLY A 71 -14.23 -10.38 11.11
CA GLY A 71 -13.34 -11.07 12.04
C GLY A 71 -13.14 -12.56 11.73
N TRP A 72 -12.50 -12.89 10.61
CA TRP A 72 -12.13 -14.25 10.26
C TRP A 72 -10.91 -14.30 9.33
N ALA A 73 -9.80 -14.84 9.84
CA ALA A 73 -8.65 -15.28 9.05
C ALA A 73 -8.47 -16.80 9.27
N PRO A 74 -8.70 -17.66 8.26
CA PRO A 74 -8.63 -19.13 8.40
C PRO A 74 -7.19 -19.68 8.49
N GLU A 75 -6.18 -18.86 8.25
CA GLU A 75 -4.76 -19.25 8.33
C GLU A 75 -4.14 -19.16 9.73
N ALA A 76 -4.94 -18.89 10.77
CA ALA A 76 -4.56 -18.92 12.18
C ALA A 76 -5.09 -20.18 12.91
N GLY A 77 -5.30 -21.28 12.19
CA GLY A 77 -5.73 -22.59 12.71
C GLY A 77 -4.72 -23.69 12.45
#